data_AF-A0A2W5RRL7-F1
#
_entry.id   AF-A0A2W5RRL7-F1
#
_cell.length_a   1.000
_cell.length_b   1.000
_cell.length_c   1.000
_cell.angle_alpha   90.00
_cell.angle_beta   90.00
_cell.angle_gamma   90.00
#
_symmetry.space_group_name_H-M   'P 1'
#
loop_
_entity.id
_entity.type
_entity.pdbx_description
1 polymer ?
#
loop_
_entity_poly.entity_id
_entity_poly.type
_entity_poly.pdbx_seq_one_letter_code
_entity_poly.pdbx_strand_id
1 'polypeptide(L)'
;MLDIYLTDVQKNVQFNDYPGEHPVKFVLNFKKIFPSVMELLLPVLPENENLEEMTWESTTTDFELFKLLLSGWGVIELRLNAIKQFKDKDFADALVKRAQQKRKDFAKAQQQLKTVELDYLFMHEINALIDAELVELGEKFYLPVLRDLWKNKISTQVLEAKF
;
A
#
# COMPACT_ATOMS: atom_id res chain seq x y z
N MET A 1 11.75 13.62 6.38
CA MET A 1 10.42 13.82 6.97
C MET A 1 9.47 14.27 5.86
N LEU A 2 8.27 13.71 5.81
CA LEU A 2 7.18 14.23 4.96
C LEU A 2 6.47 15.33 5.72
N ASP A 3 6.38 16.53 5.15
CA ASP A 3 5.60 17.65 5.71
C ASP A 3 4.24 17.72 5.02
N ILE A 4 3.19 17.41 5.76
CA ILE A 4 1.85 17.14 5.23
C ILE A 4 0.87 18.15 5.79
N TYR A 5 0.26 18.95 4.93
CA TYR A 5 -0.86 19.81 5.28
C TYR A 5 -2.18 19.05 5.16
N LEU A 6 -2.84 18.83 6.29
CA LEU A 6 -4.18 18.25 6.36
C LEU A 6 -5.23 19.33 6.11
N THR A 7 -5.85 19.28 4.95
CA THR A 7 -6.75 20.33 4.42
C THR A 7 -8.08 20.43 5.16
N ASP A 8 -8.61 19.30 5.65
CA ASP A 8 -9.89 19.20 6.37
C ASP A 8 -9.84 19.76 7.79
N VAL A 9 -8.66 19.71 8.41
CA VAL A 9 -8.43 20.23 9.77
C VAL A 9 -7.45 21.42 9.81
N GLN A 10 -6.99 21.87 8.65
CA GLN A 10 -6.06 22.98 8.45
C GLN A 10 -4.81 22.89 9.34
N LYS A 11 -4.16 21.72 9.33
CA LYS A 11 -3.05 21.41 10.24
C LYS A 11 -1.88 20.77 9.52
N ASN A 12 -0.67 21.26 9.79
CA ASN A 12 0.56 20.60 9.35
C ASN A 12 0.93 19.43 10.28
N VAL A 13 1.33 18.32 9.68
CA VAL A 13 1.79 17.11 10.34
C VAL A 13 3.11 16.68 9.73
N GLN A 14 4.08 16.42 10.60
CA GLN A 14 5.34 15.84 10.21
C GLN A 14 5.30 14.33 10.35
N PHE A 15 5.55 13.62 9.26
CA PHE A 15 5.51 12.16 9.21
C PHE A 15 6.90 11.58 8.90
N ASN A 16 7.38 10.72 9.80
CA ASN A 16 8.71 10.10 9.71
C ASN A 16 8.67 8.57 9.61
N ASP A 17 7.48 7.97 9.72
CA ASP A 17 7.33 6.52 9.76
C ASP A 17 7.27 5.95 8.33
N TYR A 18 8.34 6.18 7.56
CA TYR A 18 8.53 5.63 6.23
C TYR A 18 10.00 5.22 6.02
N PRO A 19 10.27 4.19 5.19
CA PRO A 19 11.63 3.77 4.92
C PRO A 19 12.35 4.74 3.98
N GLY A 20 13.54 5.18 4.38
CA GLY A 20 14.49 5.90 3.52
C GLY A 20 14.77 7.35 3.91
N GLU A 21 15.82 7.90 3.33
CA GLU A 21 16.35 9.22 3.70
C GLU A 21 15.72 10.36 2.90
N HIS A 22 15.24 10.08 1.69
CA HIS A 22 14.70 11.08 0.76
C HIS A 22 13.17 10.95 0.60
N PRO A 23 12.37 11.85 1.19
CA PRO A 23 10.91 11.73 1.22
C PRO A 23 10.27 11.72 -0.18
N VAL A 24 10.71 12.61 -1.08
CA VAL A 24 10.21 12.67 -2.47
C VAL A 24 10.48 11.36 -3.21
N LYS A 25 11.72 10.87 -3.17
CA LYS A 25 12.10 9.61 -3.81
C LYS A 25 11.31 8.44 -3.25
N PHE A 26 11.07 8.42 -1.94
CA PHE A 26 10.25 7.42 -1.29
C PHE A 26 8.82 7.43 -1.86
N VAL A 27 8.11 8.57 -1.85
CA VAL A 27 6.74 8.69 -2.39
C VAL A 27 6.67 8.27 -3.86
N LEU A 28 7.66 8.69 -4.67
CA LEU A 28 7.74 8.33 -6.10
C LEU A 28 8.03 6.84 -6.36
N ASN A 29 8.67 6.14 -5.44
CA ASN A 29 8.83 4.70 -5.54
C ASN A 29 7.60 3.98 -5.00
N PHE A 30 7.02 4.48 -3.92
CA PHE A 30 5.83 3.90 -3.32
C PHE A 30 4.63 3.94 -4.27
N LYS A 31 4.46 5.01 -5.05
CA LYS A 31 3.42 5.08 -6.10
C LYS A 31 3.55 3.99 -7.19
N LYS A 32 4.75 3.45 -7.41
CA LYS A 32 4.96 2.35 -8.39
C LYS A 32 4.36 1.04 -7.89
N ILE A 33 4.23 0.90 -6.57
CA ILE A 33 3.62 -0.24 -5.90
C ILE A 33 2.12 0.01 -5.71
N PHE A 34 1.78 1.19 -5.20
CA PHE A 34 0.40 1.63 -4.94
C PHE A 34 0.09 2.94 -5.68
N PRO A 35 -0.46 2.86 -6.89
CA PRO A 35 -0.82 4.04 -7.68
C PRO A 35 -1.69 5.06 -6.94
N SER A 36 -2.53 4.64 -5.99
CA SER A 36 -3.39 5.55 -5.22
C SER A 36 -2.63 6.55 -4.36
N VAL A 37 -1.32 6.35 -4.11
CA VAL A 37 -0.49 7.31 -3.35
C VAL A 37 -0.57 8.73 -3.92
N MET A 38 -0.68 8.87 -5.24
CA MET A 38 -0.80 10.20 -5.87
C MET A 38 -2.18 10.85 -5.68
N GLU A 39 -3.19 10.06 -5.35
CA GLU A 39 -4.54 10.55 -5.00
C GLU A 39 -4.63 10.85 -3.49
N LEU A 40 -3.88 10.12 -2.67
CA LEU A 40 -3.90 10.22 -1.20
C LEU A 40 -2.96 11.30 -0.65
N LEU A 41 -1.84 11.55 -1.32
CA LEU A 41 -0.85 12.57 -0.98
C LEU A 41 -0.52 13.42 -2.21
N LEU A 42 -1.17 14.57 -2.31
CA LEU A 42 -0.98 15.50 -3.42
C LEU A 42 0.34 16.26 -3.23
N PRO A 43 1.24 16.27 -4.22
CA PRO A 43 2.50 17.02 -4.11
C PRO A 43 2.23 18.53 -4.26
N VAL A 44 2.84 19.33 -3.38
CA VAL A 44 2.87 20.79 -3.48
C VAL A 44 4.29 21.22 -3.85
N LEU A 45 4.41 21.86 -5.01
CA LEU A 45 5.69 22.35 -5.50
C LEU A 45 6.05 23.67 -4.82
N PRO A 46 7.31 23.83 -4.36
CA PRO A 46 7.77 25.10 -3.82
C PRO A 46 7.97 26.12 -4.96
N GLU A 47 7.85 27.40 -4.65
CA GLU A 47 7.97 28.50 -5.62
C GLU A 47 9.32 28.55 -6.33
N ASN A 48 10.38 28.05 -5.68
CA ASN A 48 11.75 28.01 -6.20
C ASN A 48 12.05 26.74 -7.03
N GLU A 49 11.05 25.88 -7.26
CA GLU A 49 11.16 24.59 -7.96
C GLU A 49 12.16 23.58 -7.33
N ASN A 50 12.67 23.86 -6.12
CA ASN A 50 13.56 22.95 -5.42
C ASN A 50 12.80 21.73 -4.92
N LEU A 51 12.90 20.60 -5.60
CA LEU A 51 12.20 19.37 -5.23
C LEU A 51 12.55 18.83 -3.84
N GLU A 52 13.68 19.24 -3.24
CA GLU A 52 14.00 18.88 -1.85
C GLU A 52 13.07 19.55 -0.83
N GLU A 53 12.45 20.66 -1.20
CA GLU A 53 11.51 21.45 -0.38
C GLU A 53 10.04 21.12 -0.70
N MET A 54 9.78 20.08 -1.51
CA MET A 54 8.43 19.65 -1.84
C MET A 54 7.67 19.20 -0.57
N THR A 55 6.44 19.69 -0.42
CA THR A 55 5.52 19.30 0.66
C THR A 55 4.34 18.51 0.08
N TRP A 56 3.43 18.06 0.95
CA TRP A 56 2.27 17.27 0.55
C TRP A 56 0.98 17.82 1.16
N GLU A 57 -0.12 17.64 0.44
CA GLU A 57 -1.47 17.90 0.93
C GLU A 57 -2.27 16.60 1.00
N SER A 58 -3.13 16.51 2.01
CA SER A 58 -4.02 15.38 2.19
C SER A 58 -5.26 15.77 2.99
N THR A 59 -6.20 14.84 3.13
CA THR A 59 -7.22 14.89 4.19
C THR A 59 -6.81 13.95 5.32
N THR A 60 -7.38 14.11 6.51
CA THR A 60 -7.16 13.15 7.60
C THR A 60 -7.47 11.72 7.16
N THR A 61 -8.55 11.53 6.39
CA THR A 61 -8.97 10.19 5.93
C THR A 61 -7.98 9.60 4.94
N ASP A 62 -7.56 10.37 3.93
CA ASP A 62 -6.62 9.89 2.91
C ASP A 62 -5.23 9.62 3.49
N PHE A 63 -4.81 10.45 4.45
CA PHE A 63 -3.56 10.23 5.15
C PHE A 63 -3.58 8.94 6.00
N GLU A 64 -4.72 8.60 6.63
CA GLU A 64 -4.88 7.30 7.29
C GLU A 64 -4.80 6.13 6.29
N LEU A 65 -5.40 6.25 5.10
CA LEU A 65 -5.31 5.23 4.06
C LEU A 65 -3.87 5.07 3.57
N PHE A 66 -3.13 6.17 3.37
CA PHE A 66 -1.72 6.14 3.03
C PHE A 66 -0.89 5.37 4.07
N LYS A 67 -1.12 5.64 5.37
CA LYS A 67 -0.44 4.91 6.46
C LYS A 67 -0.80 3.41 6.48
N LEU A 68 -2.03 3.05 6.14
CA LEU A 68 -2.45 1.65 6.02
C LEU A 68 -1.76 0.94 4.85
N LEU A 69 -1.61 1.60 3.70
CA LEU A 69 -0.84 1.06 2.57
C LEU A 69 0.63 0.84 2.97
N LEU A 70 1.22 1.82 3.66
CA LEU A 70 2.62 1.78 4.07
C LEU A 70 2.90 0.65 5.06
N SER A 71 2.10 0.56 6.12
CA SER A 71 2.24 -0.53 7.10
C SER A 71 1.94 -1.90 6.48
N GLY A 72 0.92 -1.99 5.62
CA GLY A 72 0.60 -3.20 4.87
C GLY A 72 1.74 -3.68 3.98
N TRP A 73 2.43 -2.77 3.28
CA TRP A 73 3.61 -3.09 2.48
C TRP A 73 4.79 -3.56 3.32
N GLY A 74 5.06 -2.90 4.45
CA GLY A 74 6.13 -3.34 5.35
C GLY A 74 5.95 -4.78 5.83
N VAL A 75 4.70 -5.19 6.11
CA VAL A 75 4.38 -6.58 6.42
C VAL A 75 4.63 -7.49 5.22
N ILE A 76 4.17 -7.11 4.03
CA ILE A 76 4.39 -7.90 2.81
C ILE A 76 5.89 -8.09 2.55
N GLU A 77 6.71 -7.05 2.69
CA GLU A 77 8.17 -7.15 2.49
C GLU A 77 8.82 -8.12 3.47
N LEU A 78 8.47 -8.02 4.76
CA LEU A 78 8.95 -8.94 5.79
C LEU A 78 8.62 -10.39 5.41
N ARG A 79 7.38 -10.64 5.02
CA ARG A 79 6.89 -11.99 4.71
C ARG A 79 7.46 -12.52 3.40
N LEU A 80 7.62 -11.68 2.38
CA LEU A 80 8.33 -12.06 1.15
C LEU A 80 9.80 -12.38 1.45
N ASN A 81 10.45 -11.69 2.38
CA ASN A 81 11.82 -12.04 2.79
C ASN A 81 11.88 -13.42 3.48
N ALA A 82 10.84 -13.82 4.22
CA ALA A 82 10.73 -15.20 4.73
C ALA A 82 10.56 -16.21 3.58
N ILE A 83 9.72 -15.91 2.58
CA ILE A 83 9.56 -16.75 1.38
C ILE A 83 10.90 -16.92 0.64
N LYS A 84 11.69 -15.85 0.48
CA LYS A 84 13.01 -15.92 -0.18
C LYS A 84 13.99 -16.85 0.55
N GLN A 85 13.89 -16.94 1.88
CA GLN A 85 14.72 -17.83 2.70
C GLN A 85 14.22 -19.27 2.67
N PHE A 86 12.90 -19.46 2.64
CA PHE A 86 12.27 -20.78 2.65
C PHE A 86 12.31 -21.47 1.27
N LYS A 87 12.01 -20.72 0.22
CA LYS A 87 12.05 -21.16 -1.18
C LYS A 87 13.25 -20.48 -1.85
N ASP A 88 13.01 -19.45 -2.66
CA ASP A 88 14.04 -18.64 -3.28
C ASP A 88 13.48 -17.27 -3.72
N LYS A 89 14.36 -16.45 -4.30
CA LYS A 89 14.00 -15.12 -4.81
C LYS A 89 13.03 -15.17 -5.99
N ASP A 90 13.23 -16.08 -6.93
CA ASP A 90 12.42 -16.13 -8.15
C ASP A 90 10.98 -16.52 -7.83
N PHE A 91 10.80 -17.39 -6.84
CA PHE A 91 9.50 -17.77 -6.30
C PHE A 91 8.80 -16.59 -5.64
N ALA A 92 9.49 -15.85 -4.76
CA ALA A 92 8.93 -14.64 -4.14
C ALA A 92 8.52 -13.59 -5.18
N ASP A 93 9.37 -13.36 -6.19
CA ASP A 93 9.10 -12.43 -7.29
C ASP A 93 7.90 -12.90 -8.15
N ALA A 94 7.71 -14.22 -8.31
CA ALA A 94 6.56 -14.79 -8.99
C ALA A 94 5.24 -14.55 -8.23
N LEU A 95 5.24 -14.63 -6.90
CA LEU A 95 4.05 -14.30 -6.09
C LEU A 95 3.63 -12.85 -6.30
N VAL A 96 4.59 -11.91 -6.26
CA VAL A 96 4.32 -10.48 -6.52
C VAL A 96 3.71 -10.29 -7.92
N LYS A 97 4.28 -10.93 -8.95
CA LYS A 97 3.77 -10.84 -10.33
C LYS A 97 2.36 -11.39 -10.46
N ARG A 98 2.04 -12.51 -9.80
CA ARG A 98 0.69 -13.08 -9.77
C ARG A 98 -0.31 -12.11 -9.15
N ALA A 99 0.03 -11.53 -7.99
CA ALA A 99 -0.83 -10.56 -7.32
C ALA A 99 -1.03 -9.28 -8.16
N GLN A 100 0.03 -8.78 -8.81
CA GLN A 100 -0.07 -7.65 -9.74
C GLN A 100 -0.97 -7.96 -10.94
N GLN A 101 -0.89 -9.17 -11.48
CA GLN A 101 -1.77 -9.60 -12.57
C GLN A 101 -3.23 -9.65 -12.10
N LYS A 102 -3.50 -10.23 -10.92
CA LYS A 102 -4.84 -10.28 -10.33
C LYS A 102 -5.42 -8.88 -10.11
N ARG A 103 -4.63 -7.92 -9.62
CA ARG A 103 -5.01 -6.50 -9.53
C ARG A 103 -5.46 -5.93 -10.88
N LYS A 104 -4.70 -6.21 -11.95
CA LYS A 104 -5.05 -5.76 -13.31
C LYS A 104 -6.34 -6.41 -13.80
N ASP A 105 -6.57 -7.67 -13.46
CA ASP A 105 -7.80 -8.37 -13.84
C ASP A 105 -9.02 -7.77 -13.12
N PHE A 106 -8.91 -7.43 -11.82
CA PHE A 106 -9.94 -6.68 -11.11
C PHE A 106 -10.20 -5.31 -11.74
N ALA A 107 -9.16 -4.54 -12.08
CA ALA A 107 -9.32 -3.24 -12.72
C ALA A 107 -10.06 -3.32 -14.07
N LYS A 108 -9.89 -4.42 -14.81
CA LYS A 108 -10.61 -4.66 -16.07
C LYS A 108 -12.05 -5.10 -15.85
N ALA A 109 -12.28 -6.00 -14.90
CA ALA A 109 -13.59 -6.61 -14.66
C ALA A 109 -14.52 -5.73 -13.84
N GLN A 110 -13.98 -4.86 -12.99
CA GLN A 110 -14.70 -4.07 -11.99
C GLN A 110 -14.32 -2.60 -12.13
N GLN A 111 -14.74 -1.97 -13.23
CA GLN A 111 -14.35 -0.59 -13.60
C GLN A 111 -14.82 0.47 -12.59
N GLN A 112 -15.78 0.14 -11.74
CA GLN A 112 -16.28 1.00 -10.67
C GLN A 112 -15.34 1.09 -9.44
N LEU A 113 -14.34 0.22 -9.34
CA LEU A 113 -13.42 0.22 -8.21
C LEU A 113 -12.50 1.44 -8.23
N LYS A 114 -12.32 2.05 -7.06
CA LYS A 114 -11.35 3.13 -6.86
C LYS A 114 -9.93 2.58 -6.89
N THR A 115 -8.95 3.43 -7.20
CA THR A 115 -7.53 3.05 -7.22
C THR A 115 -7.07 2.47 -5.88
N VAL A 116 -7.50 3.06 -4.75
CA VAL A 116 -7.16 2.57 -3.41
C VAL A 116 -7.77 1.20 -3.10
N GLU A 117 -8.95 0.89 -3.66
CA GLU A 117 -9.58 -0.43 -3.52
C GLU A 117 -8.81 -1.50 -4.32
N LEU A 118 -8.32 -1.14 -5.50
CA LEU A 118 -7.43 -2.01 -6.29
C LEU A 118 -6.09 -2.26 -5.57
N ASP A 119 -5.56 -1.24 -4.89
CA ASP A 119 -4.33 -1.34 -4.11
C ASP A 119 -4.52 -2.23 -2.87
N TYR A 120 -5.67 -2.13 -2.19
CA TYR A 120 -6.06 -3.10 -1.17
C TYR A 120 -6.17 -4.52 -1.73
N LEU A 121 -6.84 -4.72 -2.88
CA LEU A 121 -7.00 -6.05 -3.48
C LEU A 121 -5.66 -6.68 -3.87
N PHE A 122 -4.68 -5.87 -4.27
CA PHE A 122 -3.31 -6.33 -4.46
C PHE A 122 -2.70 -6.83 -3.15
N MET A 123 -2.81 -6.07 -2.05
CA MET A 123 -2.33 -6.50 -0.74
C MET A 123 -3.05 -7.75 -0.23
N HIS A 124 -4.36 -7.86 -0.47
CA HIS A 124 -5.16 -9.03 -0.11
C HIS A 124 -4.64 -10.27 -0.85
N GLU A 125 -4.52 -10.20 -2.17
CA GLU A 125 -4.08 -11.32 -2.99
C GLU A 125 -2.65 -11.78 -2.62
N ILE A 126 -1.71 -10.85 -2.49
CA ILE A 126 -0.33 -11.23 -2.16
C ILE A 126 -0.24 -11.84 -0.76
N ASN A 127 -1.00 -11.34 0.23
CA ASN A 127 -1.03 -11.95 1.56
C ASN A 127 -1.67 -13.33 1.54
N ALA A 128 -2.71 -13.56 0.72
CA ALA A 128 -3.33 -14.88 0.55
C ALA A 128 -2.35 -15.87 -0.10
N LEU A 129 -1.62 -15.44 -1.13
CA LEU A 129 -0.57 -16.24 -1.76
C LEU A 129 0.55 -16.59 -0.77
N ILE A 130 1.01 -15.63 0.03
CA ILE A 130 2.04 -15.88 1.04
C ILE A 130 1.49 -16.76 2.19
N ASP A 131 0.25 -16.55 2.63
CA ASP A 131 -0.41 -17.38 3.66
C ASP A 131 -0.42 -18.86 3.21
N ALA A 132 -0.73 -19.13 1.94
CA ALA A 132 -0.75 -20.48 1.38
C ALA A 132 0.63 -21.17 1.40
N GLU A 133 1.71 -20.40 1.34
CA GLU A 133 3.09 -20.94 1.36
C GLU A 133 3.63 -21.08 2.79
N LEU A 134 3.40 -20.07 3.65
CA LEU A 134 3.94 -20.08 5.01
C LEU A 134 3.13 -20.96 5.97
N VAL A 135 1.91 -21.38 5.60
CA VAL A 135 1.15 -22.37 6.38
C VAL A 135 1.91 -23.69 6.55
N GLU A 136 2.71 -24.07 5.55
CA GLU A 136 3.56 -25.27 5.59
C GLU A 136 4.61 -25.18 6.73
N LEU A 137 4.94 -23.96 7.16
CA LEU A 137 5.88 -23.66 8.24
C LEU A 137 5.18 -23.40 9.58
N GLY A 138 3.86 -23.55 9.66
CA GLY A 138 3.07 -23.30 10.88
C GLY A 138 2.80 -21.81 11.16
N GLU A 139 3.07 -20.92 10.21
CA GLU A 139 2.75 -19.50 10.35
C GLU A 139 1.23 -19.27 10.34
N LYS A 140 0.81 -18.26 11.10
CA LYS A 140 -0.60 -17.85 11.14
C LYS A 140 -0.95 -17.04 9.90
N PHE A 141 -2.20 -17.15 9.47
CA PHE A 141 -2.71 -16.33 8.37
C PHE A 141 -2.76 -14.85 8.77
N TYR A 142 -2.19 -14.01 7.91
CA TYR A 142 -2.24 -12.56 8.09
C TYR A 142 -3.52 -11.95 7.50
N LEU A 143 -4.15 -12.61 6.51
CA LEU A 143 -5.31 -12.07 5.83
C LEU A 143 -6.47 -11.63 6.76
N PRO A 144 -6.79 -12.33 7.86
CA PRO A 144 -7.77 -11.84 8.85
C PRO A 144 -7.37 -10.51 9.49
N VAL A 145 -6.09 -10.30 9.78
CA VAL A 145 -5.56 -9.05 10.35
C VAL A 145 -5.68 -7.91 9.33
N LEU A 146 -5.30 -8.17 8.07
CA LEU A 146 -5.46 -7.18 7.01
C LEU A 146 -6.93 -6.73 6.87
N ARG A 147 -7.87 -7.68 6.88
CA ARG A 147 -9.30 -7.37 6.83
C ARG A 147 -9.77 -6.57 8.04
N ASP A 148 -9.27 -6.87 9.23
CA ASP A 148 -9.65 -6.13 10.43
C ASP A 148 -9.15 -4.68 10.39
N LEU A 149 -7.94 -4.43 9.87
CA LEU A 149 -7.39 -3.08 9.72
C LEU A 149 -8.14 -2.25 8.68
N TRP A 150 -8.62 -2.88 7.61
CA TRP A 150 -9.31 -2.21 6.50
C TRP A 150 -10.83 -2.19 6.64
N LYS A 151 -11.38 -2.83 7.69
CA LYS A 151 -12.82 -2.78 7.97
C LYS A 151 -13.27 -1.33 8.14
N ASN A 152 -14.42 -1.00 7.59
CA ASN A 152 -14.99 0.36 7.58
C ASN A 152 -14.19 1.40 6.77
N LYS A 153 -13.13 1.01 6.05
CA LYS A 153 -12.40 1.89 5.11
C LYS A 153 -12.80 1.66 3.66
N ILE A 154 -13.26 0.45 3.36
CA ILE A 154 -13.71 0.00 2.04
C ILE A 154 -14.99 -0.83 2.19
N SER A 155 -15.68 -1.08 1.08
CA SER A 155 -16.89 -1.90 1.08
C SER A 155 -16.58 -3.36 1.46
N THR A 156 -17.56 -4.06 2.05
CA THR A 156 -17.42 -5.49 2.41
C THR A 156 -17.10 -6.36 1.18
N GLN A 157 -17.67 -6.01 0.02
CA GLN A 157 -17.41 -6.71 -1.24
C GLN A 157 -15.91 -6.70 -1.59
N VAL A 158 -15.29 -5.52 -1.52
CA VAL A 158 -13.85 -5.33 -1.75
C VAL A 158 -13.05 -5.99 -0.63
N LEU A 159 -13.46 -5.79 0.63
CA LEU A 159 -12.79 -6.35 1.82
C LEU A 159 -12.60 -7.87 1.71
N GLU A 160 -13.62 -8.57 1.23
CA GLU A 160 -13.62 -10.03 1.05
C GLU A 160 -13.07 -10.49 -0.32
N ALA A 161 -12.81 -9.56 -1.24
CA ALA A 161 -12.44 -9.80 -2.64
C ALA A 161 -13.45 -10.71 -3.38
N LYS A 162 -14.75 -10.52 -3.12
CA LYS A 162 -15.84 -11.31 -3.72
C LYS A 162 -16.60 -10.46 -4.74
N PHE A 163 -16.45 -10.76 -6.02
CA PHE A 163 -17.08 -10.04 -7.13
C PHE A 163 -17.86 -10.98 -8.05
#